data_AF-A0A2G3A2F9-F1
#
_entry.id   AF-A0A2G3A2F9-F1
#
_cell.length_a   1.000
_cell.length_b   1.000
_cell.length_c   1.000
_cell.angle_alpha   90.00
_cell.angle_beta   90.00
_cell.angle_gamma   90.00
#
_symmetry.space_group_name_H-M   'P 1'
#
loop_
_entity.id
_entity.type
_entity.pdbx_description
1 polymer ?
#
loop_
_entity_poly.entity_id
_entity_poly.type
_entity_poly.pdbx_seq_one_letter_code
_entity_poly.pdbx_strand_id
1 'polypeptide(L)'
;MQAGGTKCPPGLCCSLSGWCGATEEYCREGWCQSQCKSNLTPHNNSLMAKRECGYQGCYKKCPPGSCCSRWGWCGTTEEFCTKYFCQDQCAPPPAPPPPPPYAPGRCGMQADGRKCPPGLCCSSSGWCGTTKHYCAKEWCQSQSKSTTLTSFVIESLLLNGTVSS
;
A
#
# COMPACT_ATOMS: atom_id res chain seq x y z
N MET A 1 3.22 25.45 20.19
CA MET A 1 3.16 24.01 20.44
C MET A 1 4.58 23.53 20.62
N GLN A 2 4.94 23.09 21.82
CA GLN A 2 6.33 22.97 22.21
C GLN A 2 6.90 21.53 22.08
N ALA A 3 6.09 20.49 21.77
CA ALA A 3 6.56 19.08 21.90
C ALA A 3 6.07 18.01 20.87
N GLY A 4 5.57 18.40 19.69
CA GLY A 4 5.56 17.52 18.49
C GLY A 4 4.99 16.09 18.60
N GLY A 5 4.00 15.81 19.45
CA GLY A 5 3.35 14.48 19.50
C GLY A 5 3.88 13.50 20.54
N THR A 6 4.73 13.96 21.45
CA THR A 6 5.20 13.13 22.58
C THR A 6 4.08 12.88 23.60
N LYS A 7 3.92 11.62 24.02
CA LYS A 7 3.08 11.29 25.17
C LYS A 7 3.78 11.76 26.43
N CYS A 8 3.00 12.26 27.38
CA CYS A 8 3.50 12.43 28.75
C CYS A 8 3.91 11.07 29.33
N PRO A 9 4.88 11.06 30.26
CA PRO A 9 5.18 9.90 31.08
C PRO A 9 3.91 9.27 31.68
N PRO A 10 3.91 7.94 31.93
CA PRO A 10 2.77 7.25 32.53
C PRO A 10 2.27 7.94 33.80
N GLY A 11 0.97 8.11 33.92
CA GLY A 11 0.33 8.75 35.08
C GLY A 11 0.22 10.28 35.01
N LEU A 12 0.72 10.93 33.95
CA LEU A 12 0.60 12.37 33.74
C LEU A 12 -0.40 12.71 32.63
N CYS A 13 -1.20 13.75 32.86
CA CYS A 13 -2.12 14.34 31.90
C CYS A 13 -1.40 15.37 31.04
N CYS A 14 -1.79 15.49 29.77
CA CYS A 14 -1.36 16.55 28.87
C CYS A 14 -2.40 17.66 28.90
N SER A 15 -2.06 18.87 29.34
CA SER A 15 -2.98 20.02 29.39
C SER A 15 -3.29 20.59 28.00
N LEU A 16 -4.29 21.45 27.84
CA LEU A 16 -4.59 22.20 26.59
C LEU A 16 -3.42 23.02 26.05
N SER A 17 -2.44 23.32 26.90
CA SER A 17 -1.24 24.06 26.52
C SER A 17 -0.08 23.15 26.08
N GLY A 18 -0.27 21.82 26.15
CA GLY A 18 0.71 20.83 25.73
C GLY A 18 1.78 20.53 26.77
N TRP A 19 1.46 20.73 28.06
CA TRP A 19 2.35 20.42 29.17
C TRP A 19 1.89 19.17 29.92
N CYS A 20 2.84 18.45 30.50
CA CYS A 20 2.57 17.23 31.26
C CYS A 20 2.51 17.52 32.76
N GLY A 21 1.46 17.05 33.43
CA GLY A 21 1.30 17.22 34.87
C GLY A 21 0.21 16.31 35.44
N ALA A 22 0.20 16.14 36.76
CA ALA A 22 -0.73 15.26 37.47
C ALA A 22 -1.84 16.02 38.23
N THR A 23 -1.80 17.35 38.26
CA THR A 23 -2.76 18.16 39.01
C THR A 23 -4.02 18.44 38.20
N GLU A 24 -5.06 18.94 38.87
CA GLU A 24 -6.32 19.35 38.25
C GLU A 24 -6.11 20.34 37.09
N GLU A 25 -5.08 21.20 37.16
CA GLU A 25 -4.73 22.10 36.07
C GLU A 25 -4.45 21.37 34.75
N TYR A 26 -3.92 20.15 34.81
CA TYR A 26 -3.53 19.34 33.67
C TYR A 26 -4.56 18.27 33.34
N CYS A 27 -5.29 17.79 34.34
CA CYS A 27 -6.16 16.61 34.25
C CYS A 27 -7.65 16.92 34.18
N ARG A 28 -8.09 18.14 34.55
CA ARG A 28 -9.53 18.44 34.62
C ARG A 28 -10.21 18.37 33.27
N GLU A 29 -11.50 18.03 33.32
CA GLU A 29 -12.36 18.02 32.14
C GLU A 29 -12.35 19.40 31.47
N GLY A 30 -12.17 19.40 30.15
CA GLY A 30 -12.07 20.64 29.36
C GLY A 30 -10.70 21.33 29.39
N TRP A 31 -9.75 20.92 30.26
CA TRP A 31 -8.37 21.49 30.27
C TRP A 31 -7.26 20.48 29.99
N CYS A 32 -7.65 19.21 29.80
CA CYS A 32 -6.76 18.12 29.44
C CYS A 32 -6.98 17.63 27.99
N GLN A 33 -5.88 17.46 27.25
CA GLN A 33 -5.80 16.88 25.89
C GLN A 33 -5.71 15.35 25.91
N SER A 34 -4.68 14.75 26.54
CA SER A 34 -4.45 13.29 26.63
C SER A 34 -4.16 12.84 28.04
N GLN A 35 -4.33 11.54 28.31
CA GLN A 35 -3.96 10.93 29.58
C GLN A 35 -4.69 11.57 30.77
N CYS A 36 -5.85 12.18 30.50
CA CYS A 36 -6.74 12.87 31.45
C CYS A 36 -7.32 11.96 32.51
N LYS A 37 -7.27 10.65 32.23
CA LYS A 37 -7.44 9.60 33.22
C LYS A 37 -6.10 9.42 33.92
N SER A 38 -5.70 10.39 34.74
CA SER A 38 -4.82 10.03 35.85
C SER A 38 -5.60 9.02 36.70
N ASN A 39 -4.92 8.06 37.30
CA ASN A 39 -5.54 7.02 38.13
C ASN A 39 -6.22 7.57 39.42
N LEU A 40 -6.61 8.85 39.44
CA LEU A 40 -7.19 9.53 40.59
C LEU A 40 -8.62 10.09 40.39
N THR A 41 -9.23 10.17 39.19
CA THR A 41 -10.68 10.49 39.10
C THR A 41 -11.40 10.03 37.82
N PRO A 42 -12.70 9.66 37.89
CA PRO A 42 -13.45 9.06 36.79
C PRO A 42 -14.37 10.08 36.10
N HIS A 43 -14.04 10.55 34.88
CA HIS A 43 -15.08 11.05 33.97
C HIS A 43 -14.80 10.64 32.53
N ASN A 44 -15.80 9.97 31.96
CA ASN A 44 -15.76 9.19 30.73
C ASN A 44 -16.50 9.96 29.63
N ASN A 45 -15.80 10.78 28.85
CA ASN A 45 -16.41 11.54 27.76
C ASN A 45 -15.92 11.05 26.39
N SER A 46 -16.75 10.23 25.73
CA SER A 46 -16.40 9.43 24.55
C SER A 46 -16.18 10.22 23.25
N LEU A 47 -16.47 11.53 23.23
CA LEU A 47 -16.34 12.36 22.02
C LEU A 47 -14.91 12.89 21.80
N MET A 48 -14.16 13.12 22.88
CA MET A 48 -12.74 13.51 22.85
C MET A 48 -11.83 12.33 22.45
N ALA A 49 -12.24 11.10 22.80
CA ALA A 49 -11.53 9.87 22.42
C ALA A 49 -11.56 9.57 20.90
N LYS A 50 -12.40 10.27 20.12
CA LYS A 50 -12.55 10.03 18.68
C LYS A 50 -11.56 10.83 17.81
N ARG A 51 -10.87 11.82 18.38
CA ARG A 51 -9.94 12.68 17.62
C ARG A 51 -8.60 11.97 17.39
N GLU A 52 -8.15 11.99 16.15
CA GLU A 52 -7.10 11.11 15.63
C GLU A 52 -5.71 11.76 15.65
N CYS A 53 -5.66 13.09 15.53
CA CYS A 53 -4.41 13.83 15.40
C CYS A 53 -4.48 15.25 15.96
N GLY A 54 -3.33 15.93 15.98
CA GLY A 54 -3.29 17.35 16.28
C GLY A 54 -3.57 17.67 17.76
N TYR A 55 -3.66 18.95 18.16
CA TYR A 55 -3.91 19.32 19.56
C TYR A 55 -5.19 18.66 20.16
N GLN A 56 -6.21 18.41 19.35
CA GLN A 56 -7.41 17.68 19.79
C GLN A 56 -7.13 16.19 19.99
N GLY A 57 -6.30 15.61 19.12
CA GLY A 57 -5.79 14.24 19.22
C GLY A 57 -4.49 14.14 20.00
N CYS A 58 -4.17 15.09 20.88
CA CYS A 58 -3.01 15.02 21.78
C CYS A 58 -1.67 15.04 21.05
N TYR A 59 -1.60 15.85 20.00
CA TYR A 59 -0.49 15.95 19.06
C TYR A 59 -0.13 14.63 18.36
N LYS A 60 -0.99 13.61 18.41
CA LYS A 60 -0.80 12.39 17.60
C LYS A 60 -0.63 12.79 16.14
N LYS A 61 0.26 12.07 15.45
CA LYS A 61 0.43 12.18 14.00
C LYS A 61 -0.56 11.26 13.32
N CYS A 62 -1.02 11.68 12.15
CA CYS A 62 -1.75 10.83 11.22
C CYS A 62 -0.84 9.74 10.63
N PRO A 63 -1.44 8.66 10.08
CA PRO A 63 -0.72 7.71 9.25
C PRO A 63 0.08 8.41 8.14
N PRO A 64 1.21 7.83 7.70
CA PRO A 64 2.00 8.39 6.61
C PRO A 64 1.13 8.68 5.38
N GLY A 65 1.34 9.85 4.76
CA GLY A 65 0.57 10.31 3.60
C GLY A 65 -0.80 10.92 3.91
N SER A 66 -1.18 11.07 5.19
CA SER A 66 -2.39 11.80 5.59
C SER A 66 -2.05 13.11 6.30
N CYS A 67 -2.91 14.11 6.12
CA CYS A 67 -2.82 15.40 6.77
C CYS A 67 -3.70 15.43 8.02
N CYS A 68 -3.24 16.14 9.05
CA CYS A 68 -4.05 16.44 10.21
C CYS A 68 -4.84 17.72 9.95
N SER A 69 -6.16 17.59 9.82
CA SER A 69 -7.05 18.74 9.71
C SER A 69 -7.01 19.55 11.01
N ARG A 70 -7.35 20.85 10.91
CA ARG A 70 -7.49 21.78 12.04
C ARG A 70 -8.57 21.36 13.05
N TRP A 71 -9.31 20.29 12.78
CA TRP A 71 -10.37 19.71 13.60
C TRP A 71 -9.88 18.41 14.29
N GLY A 72 -8.63 18.01 14.10
CA GLY A 72 -8.04 16.83 14.73
C GLY A 72 -8.48 15.50 14.13
N TRP A 73 -8.73 15.49 12.82
CA TRP A 73 -9.01 14.30 12.03
C TRP A 73 -7.96 14.08 10.97
N CYS A 74 -7.67 12.82 10.65
CA CYS A 74 -6.76 12.45 9.58
C CYS A 74 -7.50 12.27 8.25
N GLY A 75 -6.89 12.76 7.18
CA GLY A 75 -7.45 12.60 5.84
C GLY A 75 -6.50 13.10 4.76
N THR A 76 -6.87 12.86 3.50
CA THR A 76 -6.01 13.12 2.34
C THR A 76 -6.62 14.12 1.36
N THR A 77 -7.83 14.64 1.63
CA THR A 77 -8.52 15.59 0.75
C THR A 77 -8.09 17.04 1.06
N GLU A 78 -8.49 17.97 0.19
CA GLU A 78 -8.18 19.40 0.35
C GLU A 78 -8.68 19.97 1.69
N GLU A 79 -9.81 19.47 2.19
CA GLU A 79 -10.39 19.82 3.50
C GLU A 79 -9.49 19.46 4.69
N PHE A 80 -8.48 18.62 4.47
CA PHE A 80 -7.51 18.20 5.49
C PHE A 80 -6.12 18.77 5.23
N CYS A 81 -5.74 18.91 3.96
CA CYS A 81 -4.36 19.16 3.55
C CYS A 81 -4.06 20.60 3.10
N THR A 82 -5.07 21.42 2.81
CA THR A 82 -4.80 22.80 2.38
C THR A 82 -4.23 23.65 3.51
N LYS A 83 -3.46 24.68 3.16
CA LYS A 83 -2.81 25.61 4.10
C LYS A 83 -3.75 26.17 5.18
N TYR A 84 -5.03 26.35 4.87
CA TYR A 84 -6.02 26.94 5.78
C TYR A 84 -6.71 25.92 6.68
N PHE A 85 -6.77 24.66 6.25
CA PHE A 85 -7.51 23.60 6.94
C PHE A 85 -6.61 22.54 7.58
N CYS A 86 -5.29 22.63 7.37
CA CYS A 86 -4.30 21.72 7.94
C CYS A 86 -3.55 22.34 9.13
N GLN A 87 -3.20 21.51 10.12
CA GLN A 87 -2.36 21.90 11.26
C GLN A 87 -1.06 21.09 11.40
N ASP A 88 -0.99 19.86 10.88
CA ASP A 88 0.21 19.03 10.88
C ASP A 88 0.19 18.08 9.67
N GLN A 89 1.35 17.66 9.17
CA GLN A 89 1.49 16.85 7.95
C GLN A 89 0.83 17.47 6.71
N CYS A 90 0.92 18.80 6.55
CA CYS A 90 0.21 19.59 5.54
C CYS A 90 0.75 19.52 4.12
N ALA A 91 1.84 18.78 3.91
CA ALA A 91 2.20 18.40 2.56
C ALA A 91 1.15 17.36 2.10
N PRO A 92 0.36 17.62 1.04
CA PRO A 92 -0.51 16.59 0.49
C PRO A 92 0.35 15.35 0.16
N PRO A 93 -0.21 14.14 0.28
CA PRO A 93 0.50 12.96 -0.20
C PRO A 93 0.96 13.20 -1.65
N PRO A 94 2.13 12.68 -2.05
CA PRO A 94 2.51 12.65 -3.45
C PRO A 94 1.33 12.11 -4.27
N ALA A 95 1.07 12.70 -5.44
CA ALA A 95 0.07 12.17 -6.34
C ALA A 95 0.33 10.66 -6.56
N PRO A 96 -0.72 9.82 -6.63
CA PRO A 96 -0.53 8.41 -6.95
C PRO A 96 0.26 8.30 -8.25
N PRO A 97 1.12 7.27 -8.40
CA PRO A 97 1.82 7.06 -9.65
C PRO A 97 0.80 6.93 -10.80
N PRO A 98 1.14 7.36 -12.02
CA PRO A 98 0.26 7.19 -13.17
C PRO A 98 -0.07 5.69 -13.35
N PRO A 99 -1.26 5.35 -13.85
CA PRO A 99 -1.60 3.96 -14.13
C PRO A 99 -0.56 3.36 -15.10
N PRO A 100 -0.31 2.05 -15.04
CA PRO A 100 0.58 1.40 -15.99
C PRO A 100 0.14 1.72 -17.43
N PRO A 101 1.08 1.93 -18.36
CA PRO A 101 0.77 2.31 -19.74
C PRO A 101 -0.05 1.24 -20.49
N TYR A 102 -0.09 0.01 -19.96
CA TYR A 102 -0.75 -1.13 -20.57
C TYR A 102 -1.70 -1.82 -19.59
N ALA A 103 -2.83 -2.30 -20.13
CA ALA A 103 -3.74 -3.16 -19.39
C ALA A 103 -3.02 -4.41 -18.83
N PRO A 104 -3.45 -4.95 -17.68
CA PRO A 104 -2.91 -6.21 -17.15
C PRO A 104 -2.97 -7.33 -18.18
N GLY A 105 -1.91 -8.15 -18.24
CA GLY A 105 -1.84 -9.27 -19.18
C GLY A 105 -1.43 -8.91 -20.61
N ARG A 106 -1.13 -7.64 -20.91
CA ARG A 106 -0.53 -7.24 -22.19
C ARG A 106 0.95 -7.58 -22.25
N CYS A 107 1.41 -7.98 -23.43
CA CYS A 107 2.78 -8.41 -23.70
C CYS A 107 3.22 -8.11 -25.14
N GLY A 108 4.49 -8.39 -25.43
CA GLY A 108 5.02 -8.33 -26.79
C GLY A 108 5.13 -6.90 -27.32
N MET A 109 5.19 -6.76 -28.64
CA MET A 109 5.38 -5.45 -29.29
C MET A 109 4.27 -4.45 -28.96
N GLN A 110 3.07 -4.93 -28.62
CA GLN A 110 1.96 -4.06 -28.26
C GLN A 110 2.01 -3.60 -26.79
N ALA A 111 3.06 -3.96 -26.05
CA ALA A 111 3.32 -3.53 -24.68
C ALA A 111 4.82 -3.35 -24.42
N ASP A 112 5.54 -2.68 -25.33
CA ASP A 112 6.98 -2.38 -25.26
C ASP A 112 7.87 -3.62 -24.96
N GLY A 113 7.54 -4.76 -25.56
CA GLY A 113 8.31 -6.00 -25.37
C GLY A 113 8.11 -6.65 -24.01
N ARG A 114 7.10 -6.21 -23.23
CA ARG A 114 6.79 -6.80 -21.92
C ARG A 114 6.58 -8.31 -22.03
N LYS A 115 7.17 -9.05 -21.09
CA LYS A 115 7.01 -10.50 -20.98
C LYS A 115 5.78 -10.85 -20.16
N CYS A 116 5.19 -11.99 -20.48
CA CYS A 116 4.15 -12.59 -19.63
C CYS A 116 4.74 -13.15 -18.32
N PRO A 117 3.90 -13.33 -17.29
CA PRO A 117 4.27 -14.11 -16.12
C PRO A 117 4.76 -15.52 -16.48
N PRO A 118 5.58 -16.16 -15.63
CA PRO A 118 6.08 -17.50 -15.87
C PRO A 118 4.96 -18.50 -16.20
N GLY A 119 5.19 -19.32 -17.23
CA GLY A 119 4.24 -20.35 -17.67
C GLY A 119 3.17 -19.87 -18.66
N LEU A 120 3.10 -18.56 -18.96
CA LEU A 120 2.21 -17.98 -19.97
C LEU A 120 2.99 -17.63 -21.24
N CYS A 121 2.35 -17.81 -22.39
CA CYS A 121 2.85 -17.42 -23.70
C CYS A 121 2.27 -16.06 -24.10
N CYS A 122 3.04 -15.30 -24.88
CA CYS A 122 2.57 -14.06 -25.46
C CYS A 122 2.01 -14.31 -26.87
N SER A 123 0.71 -14.11 -27.08
CA SER A 123 0.07 -14.25 -28.39
C SER A 123 0.53 -13.14 -29.36
N SER A 124 0.28 -13.34 -30.66
CA SER A 124 0.50 -12.34 -31.72
C SER A 124 -0.31 -11.06 -31.50
N SER A 125 -1.46 -11.17 -30.83
CA SER A 125 -2.30 -10.03 -30.43
C SER A 125 -1.81 -9.29 -29.18
N GLY A 126 -0.70 -9.73 -28.57
CA GLY A 126 -0.06 -9.05 -27.45
C GLY A 126 -0.76 -9.30 -26.11
N TRP A 127 -1.27 -10.51 -25.92
CA TRP A 127 -1.92 -10.95 -24.69
C TRP A 127 -1.26 -12.20 -24.12
N CYS A 128 -1.25 -12.31 -22.79
CA CYS A 128 -0.72 -13.46 -22.07
C CYS A 128 -1.77 -14.54 -21.86
N GLY A 129 -1.42 -15.79 -22.14
CA GLY A 129 -2.31 -16.94 -21.91
C GLY A 129 -1.61 -18.27 -22.10
N THR A 130 -2.34 -19.36 -21.92
CA THR A 130 -1.78 -20.73 -21.90
C THR A 130 -2.33 -21.65 -22.98
N THR A 131 -3.36 -21.23 -23.71
CA THR A 131 -4.00 -22.08 -24.74
C THR A 131 -3.20 -22.07 -26.04
N LYS A 132 -3.56 -22.96 -26.98
CA LYS A 132 -2.93 -23.01 -28.31
C LYS A 132 -2.92 -21.66 -29.02
N HIS A 133 -3.98 -20.84 -28.87
CA HIS A 133 -4.04 -19.50 -29.46
C HIS A 133 -2.96 -18.53 -28.95
N TYR A 134 -2.38 -18.81 -27.79
CA TYR A 134 -1.30 -18.02 -27.19
C TYR A 134 0.07 -18.66 -27.42
N CYS A 135 0.14 -20.00 -27.39
CA CYS A 135 1.40 -20.75 -27.31
C CYS A 135 1.82 -21.43 -28.61
N ALA A 136 0.96 -21.51 -29.63
CA ALA A 136 1.30 -22.11 -30.91
C ALA A 136 2.48 -21.35 -31.54
N LYS A 137 3.48 -22.10 -32.04
CA LYS A 137 4.76 -21.54 -32.52
C LYS A 137 4.55 -20.54 -33.65
N GLU A 138 3.49 -20.70 -34.43
CA GLU A 138 3.13 -19.89 -35.59
C GLU A 138 2.67 -18.48 -35.20
N TRP A 139 2.10 -18.29 -34.00
CA TRP A 139 1.49 -17.02 -33.59
C TRP A 139 1.92 -16.56 -32.19
N CYS A 140 2.93 -17.19 -31.61
CA CYS A 140 3.48 -16.82 -30.30
C CYS A 140 4.65 -15.85 -30.48
N GLN A 141 4.56 -14.66 -29.87
CA GLN A 141 5.65 -13.67 -29.87
C GLN A 141 6.81 -14.06 -28.95
N SER A 142 6.51 -14.63 -27.77
CA SER A 142 7.54 -15.03 -26.80
C SER A 142 7.01 -16.06 -25.81
N GLN A 143 7.92 -16.80 -25.19
CA GLN A 143 7.63 -17.85 -24.20
C GLN A 143 6.80 -19.01 -24.77
N SER A 144 6.97 -19.31 -26.06
CA SER A 144 6.46 -20.55 -26.62
C SER A 144 7.06 -21.73 -25.85
N LYS A 145 6.21 -22.64 -25.39
CA LYS A 145 6.68 -23.92 -24.89
C LYS A 145 7.27 -24.65 -26.09
N SER A 146 8.60 -24.63 -26.21
CA SER A 146 9.29 -25.60 -27.05
C SER A 146 9.05 -26.94 -26.40
N THR A 147 8.00 -27.64 -26.82
CA THR A 147 7.96 -29.08 -26.65
C THR A 147 9.05 -29.62 -27.57
N THR A 148 10.29 -29.53 -27.12
CA THR A 148 11.34 -30.43 -27.55
C THR A 148 10.96 -31.77 -26.94
N LEU A 149 9.92 -32.42 -27.48
CA LEU A 149 9.84 -33.86 -27.45
C LEU A 149 11.10 -34.28 -28.16
N THR A 150 12.06 -34.73 -27.35
CA THR A 150 13.32 -35.32 -27.74
C THR A 150 13.09 -36.23 -28.94
N SER A 151 13.44 -35.73 -30.12
CA SER A 151 13.59 -36.44 -31.38
C SER A 151 14.78 -37.41 -31.28
N PHE A 152 14.77 -38.31 -30.29
CA PHE A 152 15.88 -39.21 -29.98
C PHE A 152 15.49 -40.65 -29.63
N VAL A 153 14.26 -41.13 -29.93
CA VAL A 153 13.91 -42.55 -29.72
C VAL A 153 13.15 -43.24 -30.88
N ILE A 154 12.91 -42.63 -32.04
CA ILE A 154 12.34 -43.39 -33.19
C ILE A 154 13.22 -43.26 -34.44
N GLU A 155 14.48 -43.68 -34.32
CA GLU A 155 15.33 -44.02 -35.47
C GLU A 155 16.06 -45.37 -35.24
N SER A 156 15.44 -46.31 -34.51
CA SER A 156 16.08 -47.60 -34.18
C SER A 156 15.18 -48.84 -34.28
N LEU A 157 13.99 -48.77 -34.89
CA LEU A 157 13.07 -49.93 -34.98
C LEU A 157 12.63 -50.33 -36.40
N LEU A 158 13.22 -49.80 -37.48
CA LEU A 158 12.88 -50.24 -38.84
C LEU A 158 14.07 -50.58 -39.76
N LEU A 159 15.31 -50.63 -39.29
CA LEU A 159 16.44 -51.13 -40.08
C LEU A 159 17.38 -52.00 -39.25
N ASN A 160 17.05 -53.28 -39.15
CA ASN A 160 17.95 -54.43 -39.02
C ASN A 160 17.09 -55.62 -39.52
N GLY A 161 17.07 -55.99 -40.80
CA GLY A 161 18.23 -56.47 -41.54
C GLY A 161 18.32 -57.99 -41.38
N THR A 162 17.69 -58.75 -42.28
CA THR A 162 18.04 -60.16 -42.54
C THR A 162 18.29 -60.34 -44.03
N VAL A 163 19.56 -60.24 -44.42
CA VAL A 163 20.12 -61.00 -45.55
C VAL A 163 21.41 -61.62 -45.00
N SER A 164 21.42 -62.95 -44.94
CA SER A 164 22.64 -63.75 -44.80
C SER A 164 22.86 -64.47 -46.13
N SER A 165 24.14 -64.61 -46.47
CA SER A 165 24.74 -65.11 -47.72
C SER A 165 24.19 -66.41 -48.29
#